data_AF-A0A1F6LHK1-F1
#
_entry.id   AF-A0A1F6LHK1-F1
#
_cell.length_a   1.000
_cell.length_b   1.000
_cell.length_c   1.000
_cell.angle_alpha   90.00
_cell.angle_beta   90.00
_cell.angle_gamma   90.00
#
_symmetry.space_group_name_H-M   'P 1'
#
loop_
_entity.id
_entity.type
_entity.pdbx_description
1 polymer ?
#
loop_
_entity_poly.entity_id
_entity_poly.type
_entity_poly.pdbx_seq_one_letter_code
_entity_poly.pdbx_strand_id
1 'polypeptide(L)'
;MCEKNCVEQAKTWLKYARAGSFMCDSYIEYIRKEVCNGEISLIDIGTSEEELKELLVSSYKKNVIAWLENLRRGNSQYSSIISYVRNTVSKIGLSLADIGTSEEEFVRLKRKGQIIMANYWLEQLPNTIKYSHCIALVGYICDEIIEGDLSFVEVGTSVKELVSFILVKAQN
;
A
#
# COMPACT_ATOMS: atom_id res chain seq x y z
N MET A 1 -39.15 -6.15 -2.63
CA MET A 1 -38.34 -6.64 -3.77
C MET A 1 -38.82 -8.06 -4.06
N CYS A 2 -38.95 -8.51 -5.31
CA CYS A 2 -39.32 -9.91 -5.56
C CYS A 2 -38.05 -10.79 -5.57
N GLU A 3 -38.15 -11.99 -5.01
CA GLU A 3 -37.08 -13.00 -4.89
C GLU A 3 -36.30 -13.22 -6.20
N LYS A 4 -37.03 -13.33 -7.33
CA LYS A 4 -36.44 -13.49 -8.66
C LYS A 4 -35.49 -12.35 -9.05
N ASN A 5 -35.77 -11.12 -8.62
CA ASN A 5 -34.90 -9.98 -8.88
C ASN A 5 -33.62 -10.05 -8.01
N CYS A 6 -33.73 -10.48 -6.75
CA CYS A 6 -32.58 -10.66 -5.86
C CYS A 6 -31.63 -11.77 -6.37
N VAL A 7 -32.16 -12.91 -6.84
CA VAL A 7 -31.37 -14.00 -7.44
C VAL A 7 -30.54 -13.51 -8.63
N GLU A 8 -31.16 -12.78 -9.58
CA GLU A 8 -30.47 -12.30 -10.78
C GLU A 8 -29.42 -11.22 -10.45
N GLN A 9 -29.71 -10.33 -9.51
CA GLN A 9 -28.73 -9.34 -9.04
C GLN A 9 -27.55 -10.01 -8.33
N ALA A 10 -27.80 -10.94 -7.41
CA ALA A 10 -26.76 -11.69 -6.72
C ALA A 10 -25.86 -12.46 -7.70
N LYS A 11 -26.44 -13.12 -8.71
CA LYS A 11 -25.68 -13.80 -9.78
C LYS A 11 -24.84 -12.83 -10.60
N THR A 12 -25.35 -11.62 -10.85
CA THR A 12 -24.61 -10.57 -11.55
C THR A 12 -23.38 -10.13 -10.74
N TRP A 13 -23.55 -9.87 -9.44
CA TRP A 13 -22.42 -9.54 -8.56
C TRP A 13 -21.42 -10.70 -8.44
N LEU A 14 -21.89 -11.94 -8.33
CA LEU A 14 -21.04 -13.14 -8.32
C LEU A 14 -20.23 -13.29 -9.62
N LYS A 15 -20.83 -12.98 -10.77
CA LYS A 15 -20.11 -12.94 -12.06
C LYS A 15 -18.98 -11.90 -12.02
N TYR A 16 -19.21 -10.72 -11.47
CA TYR A 16 -18.17 -9.70 -11.33
C TYR A 16 -17.07 -10.10 -10.33
N ALA A 17 -17.43 -10.76 -9.22
CA ALA A 17 -16.46 -11.30 -8.27
C ALA A 17 -15.56 -12.38 -8.94
N ARG A 18 -16.17 -13.32 -9.67
CA ARG A 18 -15.47 -14.38 -10.43
C ARG A 18 -14.59 -13.83 -11.55
N ALA A 19 -14.97 -12.70 -12.16
CA ALA A 19 -14.13 -12.01 -13.15
C ALA A 19 -12.83 -11.43 -12.54
N GLY A 20 -12.73 -11.33 -11.21
CA GLY A 20 -11.48 -11.05 -10.50
C GLY A 20 -11.05 -9.58 -10.53
N SER A 21 -11.95 -8.67 -10.16
CA SER A 21 -11.64 -7.23 -9.99
C SER A 21 -11.08 -6.91 -8.60
N PHE A 22 -10.43 -5.76 -8.44
CA PHE A 22 -9.96 -5.24 -7.14
C PHE A 22 -11.09 -4.91 -6.14
N MET A 23 -12.33 -4.75 -6.61
CA MET A 23 -13.53 -4.47 -5.80
C MET A 23 -14.28 -5.75 -5.36
N CYS A 24 -13.59 -6.89 -5.30
CA CYS A 24 -14.21 -8.17 -4.96
C CYS A 24 -14.90 -8.14 -3.58
N ASP A 25 -14.37 -7.39 -2.63
CA ASP A 25 -14.98 -7.18 -1.31
C ASP A 25 -16.38 -6.57 -1.41
N SER A 26 -16.51 -5.50 -2.20
CA SER A 26 -17.76 -4.80 -2.45
C SER A 26 -18.76 -5.71 -3.16
N TYR A 27 -18.30 -6.50 -4.13
CA TYR A 27 -19.16 -7.48 -4.81
C TYR A 27 -19.64 -8.56 -3.84
N ILE A 28 -18.79 -9.07 -2.95
CA ILE A 28 -19.19 -10.04 -1.92
C ILE A 28 -20.20 -9.44 -0.94
N GLU A 29 -20.03 -8.17 -0.54
CA GLU A 29 -21.01 -7.46 0.27
C GLU A 29 -22.36 -7.31 -0.44
N TYR A 30 -22.36 -6.98 -1.74
CA TYR A 30 -23.59 -6.92 -2.53
C TYR A 30 -24.25 -8.29 -2.69
N ILE A 31 -23.49 -9.35 -2.92
CA ILE A 31 -24.02 -10.73 -2.93
C ILE A 31 -24.73 -11.02 -1.61
N ARG A 32 -24.09 -10.75 -0.47
CA ARG A 32 -24.66 -10.99 0.86
C ARG A 32 -25.92 -10.16 1.11
N LYS A 33 -25.93 -8.91 0.66
CA LYS A 33 -27.10 -8.02 0.75
C LYS A 33 -28.28 -8.58 -0.05
N GLU A 34 -28.06 -9.02 -1.29
CA GLU A 34 -29.12 -9.58 -2.13
C GLU A 34 -29.63 -10.93 -1.60
N VAL A 35 -28.73 -11.77 -1.08
CA VAL A 35 -29.06 -13.04 -0.40
C VAL A 35 -29.99 -12.78 0.79
N CYS A 36 -29.66 -11.80 1.63
CA CYS A 36 -30.49 -11.41 2.76
C CYS A 36 -31.83 -10.79 2.35
N ASN A 37 -31.82 -9.84 1.40
CA ASN A 37 -33.02 -9.16 0.93
C ASN A 37 -34.01 -10.08 0.21
N GLY A 38 -33.49 -11.10 -0.46
CA GLY A 38 -34.28 -12.10 -1.17
C GLY A 38 -34.70 -13.30 -0.32
N GLU A 39 -34.22 -13.39 0.93
CA GLU A 39 -34.36 -14.59 1.77
C GLU A 39 -33.93 -15.89 1.05
N ILE A 40 -32.93 -15.78 0.17
CA ILE A 40 -32.35 -16.90 -0.60
C ILE A 40 -31.06 -17.40 0.06
N SER A 41 -30.55 -18.53 -0.41
CA SER A 41 -29.26 -19.08 0.00
C SER A 41 -28.18 -18.85 -1.06
N LEU A 42 -26.91 -19.03 -0.67
CA LEU A 42 -25.80 -19.04 -1.63
C LEU A 42 -25.91 -20.18 -2.65
N ILE A 43 -26.55 -21.29 -2.28
CA ILE A 43 -26.76 -22.43 -3.17
C ILE A 43 -27.69 -22.03 -4.32
N ASP A 44 -28.70 -21.20 -4.07
CA ASP A 44 -29.67 -20.75 -5.08
C ASP A 44 -29.03 -19.89 -6.19
N ILE A 45 -27.89 -19.27 -5.87
CA ILE A 45 -27.07 -18.51 -6.83
C ILE A 45 -25.85 -19.27 -7.33
N GLY A 46 -25.69 -20.54 -6.91
CA GLY A 46 -24.63 -21.44 -7.35
C GLY A 46 -23.24 -21.09 -6.81
N THR A 47 -23.13 -20.76 -5.52
CA THR A 47 -21.87 -20.48 -4.82
C THR A 47 -21.90 -21.06 -3.40
N SER A 48 -20.75 -21.02 -2.71
CA SER A 48 -20.61 -21.31 -1.28
C SER A 48 -19.87 -20.20 -0.54
N GLU A 49 -19.90 -20.20 0.80
CA GLU A 49 -19.07 -19.28 1.60
C GLU A 49 -17.57 -19.55 1.36
N GLU A 50 -17.18 -20.80 1.14
CA GLU A 50 -15.82 -21.19 0.78
C GLU A 50 -15.39 -20.53 -0.54
N GLU A 51 -16.23 -20.58 -1.58
CA GLU A 51 -15.93 -19.91 -2.85
C GLU A 51 -15.81 -18.39 -2.67
N LEU A 52 -16.73 -17.76 -1.91
CA LEU A 52 -16.63 -16.31 -1.67
C LEU A 52 -15.34 -15.94 -0.92
N LYS A 53 -14.90 -16.76 0.04
CA LYS A 53 -13.62 -16.58 0.73
C LYS A 53 -12.44 -16.72 -0.23
N GLU A 54 -12.43 -17.74 -1.09
CA GLU A 54 -11.36 -17.93 -2.08
C GLU A 54 -11.28 -16.77 -3.08
N LEU A 55 -12.43 -16.28 -3.56
CA LEU A 55 -12.50 -15.10 -4.42
C LEU A 55 -11.94 -13.85 -3.72
N LEU A 56 -12.23 -13.68 -2.43
CA LEU A 56 -11.73 -12.57 -1.64
C LEU A 56 -10.20 -12.65 -1.46
N VAL A 57 -9.68 -13.82 -1.07
CA VAL A 57 -8.24 -14.07 -0.92
C VAL A 57 -7.50 -13.82 -2.23
N SER A 58 -8.03 -14.33 -3.35
CA SER A 58 -7.45 -14.15 -4.69
C SER A 58 -7.39 -12.67 -5.09
N SER A 59 -8.46 -11.90 -4.82
CA SER A 59 -8.49 -10.46 -5.09
C SER A 59 -7.46 -9.68 -4.26
N TYR A 60 -7.43 -9.90 -2.94
CA TYR A 60 -6.46 -9.23 -2.07
C TYR A 60 -5.03 -9.61 -2.41
N LYS A 61 -4.76 -10.88 -2.73
CA LYS A 61 -3.45 -11.35 -3.18
C LYS A 61 -2.99 -10.59 -4.42
N LYS A 62 -3.83 -10.43 -5.44
CA LYS A 62 -3.51 -9.63 -6.64
C LYS A 62 -3.21 -8.17 -6.30
N ASN A 63 -4.02 -7.55 -5.43
CA ASN A 63 -3.83 -6.16 -5.03
C ASN A 63 -2.50 -5.97 -4.29
N VAL A 64 -2.22 -6.84 -3.32
CA VAL A 64 -0.97 -6.84 -2.56
C VAL A 64 0.24 -6.99 -3.48
N ILE A 65 0.19 -7.92 -4.44
CA ILE A 65 1.27 -8.10 -5.42
C ILE A 65 1.47 -6.82 -6.25
N ALA A 66 0.40 -6.15 -6.68
CA ALA A 66 0.51 -4.89 -7.42
C ALA A 66 1.17 -3.77 -6.59
N TRP A 67 0.83 -3.66 -5.31
CA TRP A 67 1.48 -2.74 -4.39
C TRP A 67 2.96 -3.07 -4.14
N LEU A 68 3.28 -4.35 -4.02
CA LEU A 68 4.66 -4.82 -3.91
C LEU A 68 5.48 -4.48 -5.16
N GLU A 69 4.91 -4.65 -6.36
CA GLU A 69 5.56 -4.24 -7.61
C GLU A 69 5.80 -2.73 -7.68
N ASN A 70 4.85 -1.92 -7.20
CA ASN A 70 5.04 -0.47 -7.08
C ASN A 70 6.20 -0.14 -6.13
N LEU A 71 6.33 -0.86 -5.02
CA LEU A 71 7.43 -0.71 -4.08
C LEU A 71 8.78 -1.11 -4.70
N ARG A 72 8.81 -2.22 -5.45
CA ARG A 72 10.00 -2.69 -6.20
C ARG A 72 10.52 -1.66 -7.20
N ARG A 73 9.62 -0.95 -7.89
CA ARG A 73 9.97 0.16 -8.81
C ARG A 73 10.60 1.34 -8.07
N GLY A 74 10.22 1.55 -6.81
CA GLY A 74 10.68 2.64 -5.97
C GLY A 74 9.54 3.62 -5.74
N ASN A 75 9.17 3.81 -4.48
CA ASN A 75 8.03 4.65 -4.09
C ASN A 75 8.37 5.33 -2.76
N SER A 76 8.07 6.64 -2.66
CA SER A 76 8.31 7.42 -1.43
C SER A 76 7.33 7.08 -0.31
N GLN A 77 6.18 6.48 -0.61
CA GLN A 77 5.20 5.99 0.38
C GLN A 77 5.53 4.56 0.86
N TYR A 78 6.81 4.21 0.90
CA TYR A 78 7.28 2.86 1.15
C TYR A 78 6.77 2.30 2.49
N SER A 79 6.72 3.11 3.54
CA SER A 79 6.30 2.70 4.89
C SER A 79 4.83 2.30 4.93
N SER A 80 3.97 3.12 4.33
CA SER A 80 2.53 2.85 4.21
C SER A 80 2.25 1.62 3.35
N ILE A 81 2.97 1.46 2.23
CA ILE A 81 2.82 0.29 1.35
C ILE A 81 3.26 -1.00 2.07
N ILE A 82 4.42 -1.00 2.74
CA ILE A 82 4.89 -2.17 3.50
C ILE A 82 3.88 -2.55 4.59
N SER A 83 3.37 -1.56 5.35
CA SER A 83 2.35 -1.79 6.37
C SER A 83 1.07 -2.37 5.78
N TYR A 84 0.59 -1.81 4.67
CA TYR A 84 -0.59 -2.30 3.96
C TYR A 84 -0.41 -3.75 3.50
N VAL A 85 0.72 -4.08 2.89
CA VAL A 85 1.04 -5.43 2.42
C VAL A 85 1.04 -6.41 3.60
N ARG A 86 1.76 -6.11 4.69
CA ARG A 86 1.81 -6.99 5.87
C ARG A 86 0.44 -7.24 6.49
N ASN A 87 -0.32 -6.17 6.71
CA ASN A 87 -1.65 -6.26 7.32
C ASN A 87 -2.61 -7.05 6.42
N THR A 88 -2.57 -6.83 5.11
CA THR A 88 -3.45 -7.51 4.17
C THR A 88 -3.11 -8.99 4.06
N VAL A 89 -1.82 -9.34 3.92
CA VAL A 89 -1.33 -10.73 3.88
C VAL A 89 -1.76 -11.50 5.12
N SER A 90 -1.56 -10.91 6.31
CA SER A 90 -1.99 -11.50 7.58
C SER A 90 -3.51 -11.66 7.66
N LYS A 91 -4.27 -10.63 7.27
CA LYS A 91 -5.75 -10.66 7.26
C LYS A 91 -6.32 -11.79 6.42
N ILE A 92 -5.68 -12.13 5.29
CA ILE A 92 -6.14 -13.17 4.38
C ILE A 92 -5.48 -14.53 4.64
N GLY A 93 -4.73 -14.67 5.74
CA GLY A 93 -4.12 -15.94 6.15
C GLY A 93 -2.98 -16.41 5.23
N LEU A 94 -2.36 -15.50 4.48
CA LEU A 94 -1.20 -15.80 3.66
C LEU A 94 0.11 -15.47 4.39
N SER A 95 1.21 -15.99 3.87
CA SER A 95 2.57 -15.61 4.20
C SER A 95 3.16 -14.65 3.17
N LEU A 96 4.32 -14.05 3.48
CA LEU A 96 5.07 -13.26 2.49
C LEU A 96 5.54 -14.10 1.30
N ALA A 97 5.88 -15.37 1.53
CA ALA A 97 6.28 -16.28 0.46
C ALA A 97 5.15 -16.51 -0.55
N ASP A 98 3.89 -16.53 -0.10
CA ASP A 98 2.73 -16.72 -0.98
C ASP A 98 2.54 -15.59 -2.00
N ILE A 99 3.05 -14.39 -1.69
CA ILE A 99 3.06 -13.23 -2.60
C ILE A 99 4.42 -13.01 -3.27
N GLY A 100 5.35 -13.96 -3.10
CA GLY A 100 6.68 -13.93 -3.71
C GLY A 100 7.60 -12.87 -3.12
N THR A 101 7.59 -12.68 -1.79
CA THR A 101 8.48 -11.76 -1.07
C THR A 101 9.01 -12.35 0.23
N SER A 102 9.89 -11.62 0.92
CA SER A 102 10.44 -11.98 2.22
C SER A 102 10.68 -10.75 3.09
N GLU A 103 10.96 -10.96 4.38
CA GLU A 103 11.30 -9.86 5.29
C GLU A 103 12.60 -9.15 4.88
N GLU A 104 13.57 -9.90 4.36
CA GLU A 104 14.82 -9.36 3.82
C GLU A 104 14.56 -8.47 2.60
N GLU A 105 13.60 -8.86 1.73
CA GLU A 105 13.19 -8.01 0.62
C GLU A 105 12.53 -6.72 1.14
N PHE A 106 11.67 -6.78 2.16
CA PHE A 106 11.08 -5.57 2.75
C PHE A 106 12.12 -4.64 3.35
N VAL A 107 13.16 -5.16 4.03
CA VAL A 107 14.26 -4.32 4.52
C VAL A 107 14.95 -3.60 3.36
N ARG A 108 15.27 -4.31 2.27
CA ARG A 108 15.87 -3.71 1.07
C ARG A 108 14.98 -2.68 0.41
N LEU A 109 13.68 -2.96 0.31
CA LEU A 109 12.70 -2.06 -0.30
C LEU A 109 12.45 -0.82 0.57
N LYS A 110 12.43 -0.97 1.90
CA LYS A 110 12.41 0.14 2.85
C LYS A 110 13.62 1.04 2.64
N ARG A 111 14.83 0.48 2.63
CA ARG A 111 16.09 1.22 2.39
C ARG A 111 16.04 2.01 1.07
N LYS A 112 15.56 1.37 -0.01
CA LYS A 112 15.37 2.02 -1.31
C LYS A 112 14.38 3.18 -1.24
N GLY A 113 13.24 3.00 -0.58
CA GLY A 113 12.23 4.03 -0.38
C GLY A 113 12.75 5.21 0.43
N GLN A 114 13.52 4.95 1.48
CA GLN A 114 14.17 5.96 2.32
C GLN A 114 15.13 6.83 1.53
N ILE A 115 15.97 6.23 0.68
CA ILE A 115 16.86 6.98 -0.22
C ILE A 115 16.04 7.87 -1.17
N ILE A 116 14.96 7.36 -1.76
CA ILE A 116 14.08 8.13 -2.66
C ILE A 116 13.45 9.32 -1.91
N MET A 117 12.95 9.09 -0.70
CA MET A 117 12.28 10.12 0.09
C MET A 117 13.27 11.18 0.59
N ALA A 118 14.45 10.77 1.05
CA ALA A 118 15.50 11.69 1.44
C ALA A 118 15.97 12.56 0.27
N ASN A 119 16.15 11.99 -0.93
CA ASN A 119 16.45 12.74 -2.15
C ASN A 119 15.34 13.73 -2.51
N TYR A 120 14.07 13.31 -2.40
CA TYR A 120 12.94 14.22 -2.60
C TYR A 120 13.02 15.44 -1.69
N TRP A 121 13.30 15.26 -0.39
CA TRP A 121 13.46 16.39 0.53
C TRP A 121 14.69 17.24 0.25
N LEU A 122 15.80 16.64 -0.17
CA LEU A 122 17.00 17.36 -0.62
C LEU A 122 16.69 18.29 -1.81
N GLU A 123 15.92 17.82 -2.79
CA GLU A 123 15.51 18.63 -3.94
C GLU A 123 14.64 19.83 -3.54
N GLN A 124 13.90 19.74 -2.43
CA GLN A 124 13.08 20.84 -1.92
C GLN A 124 13.90 21.89 -1.14
N LEU A 125 15.06 21.52 -0.57
CA LEU A 125 15.84 22.41 0.30
C LEU A 125 16.18 23.77 -0.34
N PRO A 126 16.70 23.85 -1.58
CA PRO A 126 17.09 25.14 -2.17
C PRO A 126 15.92 26.13 -2.30
N ASN A 127 14.71 25.60 -2.51
CA ASN A 127 13.49 26.37 -2.72
C ASN A 127 12.86 26.89 -1.42
N THR A 128 13.38 26.49 -0.26
CA THR A 128 12.87 26.98 1.02
C THR A 128 13.22 28.44 1.27
N ILE A 129 12.22 29.25 1.61
CA ILE A 129 12.42 30.67 1.95
C ILE A 129 12.58 30.83 3.47
N LYS A 130 11.77 30.11 4.26
CA LYS A 130 11.75 30.23 5.71
C LYS A 130 12.78 29.32 6.36
N TYR A 131 13.56 29.87 7.30
CA TYR A 131 14.50 29.12 8.12
C TYR A 131 13.86 27.90 8.81
N SER A 132 12.67 28.06 9.41
CA SER A 132 11.96 26.97 10.07
C SER A 132 11.61 25.81 9.14
N HIS A 133 11.27 26.10 7.88
CA HIS A 133 11.00 25.07 6.89
C HIS A 133 12.29 24.35 6.46
N CYS A 134 13.40 25.08 6.31
CA CYS A 134 14.70 24.47 6.03
C CYS A 134 15.10 23.48 7.14
N ILE A 135 14.93 23.87 8.42
CA ILE A 135 15.19 22.99 9.56
C ILE A 135 14.31 21.73 9.52
N ALA A 136 13.02 21.88 9.24
CA ALA A 136 12.10 20.74 9.15
C ALA A 136 12.51 19.76 8.05
N LEU A 137 12.86 20.25 6.85
CA LEU A 137 13.31 19.41 5.75
C LEU A 137 14.63 18.68 6.06
N VAL A 138 15.59 19.36 6.68
CA VAL A 138 16.83 18.69 7.13
C VAL A 138 16.51 17.63 8.17
N GLY A 139 15.56 17.90 9.08
CA GLY A 139 15.04 16.90 10.02
C GLY A 139 14.54 15.64 9.31
N TYR A 140 13.65 15.80 8.33
CA TYR A 140 13.12 14.66 7.56
C TYR A 140 14.21 13.88 6.83
N ILE A 141 15.19 14.56 6.23
CA ILE A 141 16.33 13.88 5.58
C ILE A 141 17.11 13.04 6.61
N CYS A 142 17.39 13.61 7.78
CA CYS A 142 18.10 12.91 8.86
C CYS A 142 17.29 11.71 9.39
N ASP A 143 15.97 11.84 9.55
CA ASP A 143 15.11 10.75 9.99
C ASP A 143 15.16 9.57 9.00
N GLU A 144 15.05 9.83 7.69
CA GLU A 144 15.17 8.81 6.65
C GLU A 144 16.54 8.12 6.67
N ILE A 145 17.61 8.88 6.93
CA ILE A 145 18.98 8.35 7.04
C ILE A 145 19.14 7.45 8.27
N ILE A 146 18.69 7.91 9.44
CA ILE A 146 18.83 7.21 10.71
C ILE A 146 17.97 5.93 10.71
N GLU A 147 16.69 6.04 10.34
CA GLU A 147 15.78 4.89 10.33
C GLU A 147 16.12 3.84 9.27
N GLY A 148 16.90 4.22 8.26
CA GLY A 148 17.33 3.36 7.17
C GLY A 148 18.71 2.77 7.33
N ASP A 149 19.41 3.13 8.41
CA ASP A 149 20.83 2.85 8.59
C ASP A 149 21.62 3.18 7.31
N LEU A 150 21.36 4.38 6.80
CA LEU A 150 21.96 4.93 5.60
C LEU A 150 23.16 5.79 5.96
N SER A 151 24.10 5.89 5.03
CA SER A 151 25.08 6.97 5.04
C SER A 151 24.55 8.19 4.29
N PHE A 152 25.04 9.39 4.64
CA PHE A 152 24.76 10.61 3.87
C PHE A 152 25.20 10.47 2.39
N VAL A 153 26.25 9.69 2.13
CA VAL A 153 26.76 9.42 0.77
C VAL A 153 25.74 8.63 -0.07
N GLU A 154 25.05 7.65 0.52
CA GLU A 154 23.98 6.91 -0.17
C GLU A 154 22.79 7.80 -0.55
N VAL A 155 22.59 8.87 0.20
CA VAL A 155 21.57 9.90 -0.04
C VAL A 155 22.14 11.05 -0.88
N GLY A 156 23.38 10.96 -1.37
CA GLY A 156 23.95 11.96 -2.28
C GLY A 156 24.22 13.32 -1.62
N THR A 157 24.45 13.36 -0.31
CA THR A 157 24.69 14.58 0.46
C THR A 157 25.80 14.38 1.51
N SER A 158 26.06 15.40 2.30
CA SER A 158 26.96 15.39 3.45
C SER A 158 26.40 16.26 4.58
N VAL A 159 26.84 15.99 5.80
CA VAL A 159 26.52 16.84 6.96
C VAL A 159 26.90 18.30 6.69
N LYS A 160 28.03 18.53 6.02
CA LYS A 160 28.51 19.88 5.69
C LYS A 160 27.55 20.61 4.76
N GLU A 161 27.01 19.94 3.75
CA GLU A 161 26.04 20.53 2.81
C GLU A 161 24.74 20.88 3.52
N LEU A 162 24.20 19.96 4.33
CA LEU A 162 22.98 20.21 5.11
C LEU A 162 23.13 21.40 6.07
N VAL A 163 24.25 21.48 6.79
CA VAL A 163 24.56 22.62 7.68
C VAL A 163 24.68 23.92 6.88
N SER A 164 25.25 23.87 5.69
CA SER A 164 25.38 25.06 4.83
C SER A 164 24.03 25.63 4.42
N PHE A 165 23.05 24.77 4.08
CA PHE A 165 21.67 25.22 3.81
C PHE A 165 21.06 25.94 5.01
N ILE A 166 21.21 25.39 6.20
CA ILE A 166 20.68 25.97 7.44
C ILE A 166 21.30 27.35 7.70
N LEU A 167 22.62 27.47 7.62
CA LEU A 167 23.33 28.72 7.90
C LEU A 167 22.96 29.83 6.92
N VAL A 168 22.84 29.52 5.63
CA VAL A 168 22.41 30.49 4.60
C VAL A 168 21.01 31.02 4.91
N LYS A 169 20.08 30.17 5.37
CA LYS A 169 18.72 30.60 5.70
C LYS A 169 18.60 31.27 7.06
N ALA A 170 19.54 31.06 7.98
CA ALA A 170 19.56 31.74 9.28
C ALA A 170 19.96 33.23 9.18
N GLN A 171 20.63 33.60 8.08
CA GLN A 171 21.14 34.96 7.84
C GLN A 171 20.16 35.86 7.07
N ASN A 172 19.05 35.29 6.57
CA ASN A 172 18.00 35.99 5.83
C ASN A 172 16.72 36.08 6.66
#